data_AF-A0A356M7K8-F1
#
_entry.id   AF-A0A356M7K8-F1
#
_cell.length_a   1.000
_cell.length_b   1.000
_cell.length_c   1.000
_cell.angle_alpha   90.00
_cell.angle_beta   90.00
_cell.angle_gamma   90.00
#
_symmetry.space_group_name_H-M   'P 1'
#
loop_
_entity.id
_entity.type
_entity.pdbx_description
1 polymer ?
#
loop_
_entity_poly.entity_id
_entity_poly.type
_entity_poly.pdbx_seq_one_letter_code
_entity_poly.pdbx_strand_id
1 'polypeptide(L)'
;MNYQTFLNQAAKVKPSMRQLDWYRNPFYAFVHFGPNTYTDREWGDGTEDPALFNPVELDCEQWVDAIKSAGMTGLVLTAKHHDGFCLWPSRWTEHSVKNSPFLGGQGDVVREVADACRRGG
;
A
#
# COMPACT_ATOMS: atom_id res chain seq x y z
N MET A 1 8.96 -37.51 18.89
CA MET A 1 9.41 -37.48 17.48
C MET A 1 10.93 -37.56 17.48
N ASN A 2 11.55 -38.47 16.72
CA ASN A 2 13.01 -38.58 16.73
C ASN A 2 13.65 -37.57 15.74
N TYR A 3 14.93 -37.28 15.95
CA TYR A 3 15.69 -36.30 15.17
C TYR A 3 15.66 -36.61 13.66
N GLN A 4 15.72 -37.89 13.28
CA GLN A 4 15.65 -38.30 11.88
C GLN A 4 14.29 -37.98 11.24
N THR A 5 13.19 -38.19 11.96
CA THR A 5 11.84 -37.84 11.50
C THR A 5 11.70 -36.32 11.33
N PHE A 6 12.23 -35.54 12.26
CA PHE A 6 12.21 -34.07 12.18
C PHE A 6 12.96 -33.58 10.93
N LEU A 7 14.20 -34.03 10.72
CA LEU A 7 15.00 -33.65 9.54
C LEU A 7 14.29 -34.02 8.23
N ASN A 8 13.71 -35.21 8.17
CA ASN A 8 12.97 -35.67 7.00
C ASN A 8 11.73 -34.83 6.68
N GLN A 9 11.08 -34.28 7.71
CA GLN A 9 9.94 -33.38 7.52
C GLN A 9 10.40 -31.98 7.13
N ALA A 10 11.42 -31.45 7.80
CA ALA A 10 11.98 -30.13 7.52
C ALA A 10 12.45 -30.02 6.07
N ALA A 11 13.15 -31.04 5.55
CA ALA A 11 13.62 -31.09 4.16
C ALA A 11 12.50 -31.16 3.12
N LYS A 12 11.26 -31.45 3.53
CA LYS A 12 10.08 -31.54 2.66
C LYS A 12 9.16 -30.33 2.76
N VAL A 13 9.48 -29.36 3.62
CA VAL A 13 8.76 -28.07 3.65
C VAL A 13 9.04 -27.37 2.32
N LYS A 14 7.97 -27.10 1.57
CA LYS A 14 8.04 -26.43 0.27
C LYS A 14 7.14 -25.20 0.29
N PRO A 15 7.54 -24.12 -0.40
CA PRO A 15 6.64 -23.00 -0.61
C PRO A 15 5.43 -23.44 -1.46
N SER A 16 4.29 -22.85 -1.15
CA SER A 16 3.15 -22.83 -2.07
C SER A 16 3.50 -22.04 -3.34
N MET A 17 2.71 -22.21 -4.42
CA MET A 17 2.99 -21.51 -5.68
C MET A 17 3.02 -19.98 -5.49
N ARG A 18 2.10 -19.41 -4.72
CA ARG A 18 2.09 -17.96 -4.40
C ARG A 18 3.37 -17.47 -3.72
N GLN A 19 3.98 -18.30 -2.86
CA GLN A 19 5.24 -17.95 -2.18
C GLN A 19 6.42 -18.02 -3.16
N LEU A 20 6.40 -18.98 -4.11
CA LEU A 20 7.39 -19.04 -5.19
C LEU A 20 7.26 -17.87 -6.15
N ASP A 21 6.03 -17.48 -6.52
CA ASP A 21 5.78 -16.36 -7.42
C ASP A 21 6.20 -15.03 -6.78
N TRP A 22 5.92 -14.85 -5.48
CA TRP A 22 6.45 -13.71 -4.72
C TRP A 22 7.98 -13.73 -4.65
N TYR A 23 8.59 -14.87 -4.35
CA TYR A 23 10.06 -15.02 -4.28
C TYR A 23 10.76 -14.71 -5.62
N ARG A 24 10.12 -15.01 -6.75
CA ARG A 24 10.62 -14.70 -8.11
C ARG A 24 10.55 -13.23 -8.47
N ASN A 25 9.84 -12.41 -7.69
CA ASN A 25 9.71 -10.96 -7.87
C ASN A 25 10.35 -10.24 -6.67
N PRO A 26 11.69 -10.23 -6.56
CA PRO A 26 12.36 -9.89 -5.31
C PRO A 26 12.38 -8.38 -4.99
N PHE A 27 12.01 -7.52 -5.94
CA PHE A 27 12.18 -6.08 -5.80
C PHE A 27 10.93 -5.31 -6.23
N TYR A 28 10.26 -4.71 -5.25
CA TYR A 28 9.02 -3.95 -5.42
C TYR A 28 8.98 -2.79 -4.41
N ALA A 29 8.19 -1.76 -4.71
CA ALA A 29 8.11 -0.55 -3.92
C ALA A 29 7.19 -0.69 -2.71
N PHE A 30 7.45 0.11 -1.69
CA PHE A 30 6.51 0.40 -0.61
C PHE A 30 6.26 1.91 -0.58
N VAL A 31 5.02 2.34 -0.81
CA VAL A 31 4.62 3.75 -0.80
C VAL A 31 3.86 4.04 0.49
N HIS A 32 4.47 4.87 1.35
CA HIS A 32 3.84 5.45 2.53
C HIS A 32 3.26 6.81 2.16
N PHE A 33 1.93 6.93 2.25
CA PHE A 33 1.21 8.14 1.92
C PHE A 33 -0.06 8.24 2.76
N GLY A 34 -0.40 9.44 3.25
CA GLY A 34 -1.57 9.66 4.09
C GLY A 34 -1.49 10.98 4.88
N PRO A 35 -2.32 11.18 5.91
CA PRO A 35 -2.30 12.40 6.73
C PRO A 35 -0.92 12.71 7.32
N ASN A 36 -0.16 11.67 7.65
CA ASN A 36 1.22 11.75 8.15
C ASN A 36 2.17 12.51 7.21
N THR A 37 1.94 12.46 5.89
CA THR A 37 2.66 13.28 4.90
C THR A 37 2.44 14.78 5.11
N TYR A 38 1.29 15.19 5.65
CA TYR A 38 0.90 16.58 5.89
C TYR A 38 1.22 17.04 7.32
N THR A 39 1.29 16.11 8.27
CA THR A 39 1.53 16.41 9.68
C THR A 39 3.00 16.28 10.09
N ASP A 40 3.87 15.88 9.16
CA ASP A 40 5.31 15.61 9.40
C ASP A 40 5.51 14.61 10.54
N ARG A 41 4.74 13.52 10.50
CA ARG A 41 4.77 12.44 11.49
C ARG A 41 5.08 11.13 10.81
N GLU A 42 5.85 10.28 11.48
CA GLU A 42 5.95 8.87 11.09
C GLU A 42 4.67 8.12 11.48
N TRP A 43 4.21 8.33 12.72
CA TRP A 43 3.03 7.69 13.29
C TRP A 43 2.04 8.77 13.76
N GLY A 44 0.91 8.86 13.08
CA GLY A 44 -0.24 9.63 13.56
C GLY A 44 -0.93 8.95 14.73
N ASP A 45 -1.71 9.74 15.47
CA ASP A 45 -2.42 9.30 16.68
C ASP A 45 -3.91 8.98 16.43
N GLY A 46 -4.37 9.18 15.20
CA GLY A 46 -5.73 8.92 14.76
C GLY A 46 -6.71 10.06 15.04
N THR A 47 -6.20 11.21 15.49
CA THR A 47 -6.99 12.44 15.68
C THR A 47 -6.78 13.45 14.55
N GLU A 48 -5.99 13.11 13.54
CA GLU A 48 -5.75 13.95 12.37
C GLU A 48 -7.08 14.32 11.69
N ASP A 49 -7.28 15.61 11.43
CA ASP A 49 -8.47 16.08 10.72
C ASP A 49 -8.42 15.62 9.25
N PRO A 50 -9.42 14.88 8.74
CA PRO A 50 -9.54 14.54 7.32
C PRO A 50 -9.35 15.73 6.36
N ALA A 51 -9.67 16.95 6.81
CA ALA A 51 -9.49 18.16 6.01
C ALA A 51 -8.02 18.46 5.65
N LEU A 52 -7.06 17.93 6.42
CA LEU A 52 -5.62 18.08 6.12
C LEU A 52 -5.21 17.30 4.86
N PHE A 53 -5.90 16.21 4.54
CA PHE A 53 -5.55 15.38 3.40
C PHE A 53 -6.10 16.01 2.10
N ASN A 54 -5.25 16.71 1.36
CA ASN A 54 -5.64 17.37 0.11
C ASN A 54 -4.53 17.38 -0.95
N PRO A 55 -4.19 16.23 -1.57
CA PRO A 55 -3.18 16.25 -2.62
C PRO A 55 -3.77 16.91 -3.88
N VAL A 56 -3.21 18.06 -4.24
CA VAL A 56 -3.69 18.89 -5.35
C VAL A 56 -3.16 18.47 -6.72
N GLU A 57 -1.99 17.82 -6.75
CA GLU A 57 -1.29 17.35 -7.95
C GLU A 57 -0.95 15.86 -7.83
N LEU A 58 -1.87 15.07 -7.25
CA LEU A 58 -1.68 13.62 -7.17
C LEU A 58 -1.59 13.04 -8.59
N ASP A 59 -0.49 12.37 -8.89
CA ASP A 59 -0.30 11.63 -10.13
C ASP A 59 0.29 10.24 -9.81
N CYS A 60 -0.57 9.23 -9.81
CA CYS A 60 -0.14 7.86 -9.56
C CYS A 60 0.57 7.22 -10.76
N GLU A 61 0.44 7.77 -11.98
CA GLU A 61 1.25 7.34 -13.13
C GLU A 61 2.70 7.72 -12.91
N GLN A 62 2.93 8.94 -12.42
CA GLN A 62 4.27 9.41 -12.08
C GLN A 62 4.96 8.50 -11.05
N TRP A 63 4.21 7.98 -10.07
CA TRP A 63 4.74 7.02 -9.10
C TRP A 63 5.15 5.71 -9.78
N VAL A 64 4.26 5.17 -10.62
CA VAL A 64 4.50 3.90 -11.33
C VAL A 64 5.66 4.02 -12.31
N ASP A 65 5.78 5.13 -13.03
CA ASP A 65 6.90 5.39 -13.94
C ASP A 65 8.23 5.46 -13.18
N ALA A 66 8.27 6.16 -12.04
CA ALA A 66 9.47 6.21 -11.21
C ALA A 66 9.86 4.81 -10.68
N ILE A 67 8.88 4.05 -10.19
CA ILE A 67 9.09 2.68 -9.66
C ILE A 67 9.61 1.75 -10.75
N LYS A 68 9.02 1.80 -11.95
CA LYS A 68 9.47 1.02 -13.10
C LYS A 68 10.88 1.42 -13.54
N SER A 69 11.20 2.71 -13.54
CA SER A 69 12.55 3.20 -13.88
C SER A 69 13.63 2.67 -12.93
N ALA A 70 13.26 2.36 -11.69
CA ALA A 70 14.13 1.73 -10.70
C ALA A 70 14.24 0.19 -10.87
N GLY A 71 13.52 -0.41 -11.82
CA GLY A 71 13.52 -1.86 -12.05
C GLY A 71 12.66 -2.66 -11.07
N MET A 72 11.75 -2.00 -10.35
CA MET A 72 10.81 -2.65 -9.43
C MET A 72 9.61 -3.24 -10.20
N THR A 73 9.09 -4.36 -9.71
CA THR A 73 8.05 -5.15 -10.38
C THR A 73 6.67 -5.03 -9.73
N GLY A 74 6.51 -4.11 -8.78
CA GLY A 74 5.25 -3.95 -8.05
C GLY A 74 5.29 -2.81 -7.05
N LEU A 75 4.13 -2.54 -6.46
CA LEU A 75 3.91 -1.44 -5.51
C LEU A 75 2.98 -1.95 -4.40
N VAL A 76 3.41 -1.79 -3.14
CA VAL A 76 2.57 -1.96 -1.96
C VAL A 76 2.24 -0.59 -1.40
N LEU A 77 0.94 -0.25 -1.34
CA LEU A 77 0.46 1.03 -0.81
C LEU A 77 -0.01 0.86 0.62
N THR A 78 0.30 1.83 1.49
CA THR A 78 -0.36 1.96 2.80
C THR A 78 -1.79 2.45 2.63
N ALA A 79 -2.71 1.58 2.21
CA ALA A 79 -4.13 1.94 2.05
C ALA A 79 -4.73 2.55 3.34
N LYS A 80 -4.23 2.09 4.48
CA LYS A 80 -4.46 2.66 5.82
C LYS A 80 -3.18 2.45 6.64
N HIS A 81 -2.75 3.47 7.38
CA HIS A 81 -1.63 3.35 8.32
C HIS A 81 -2.13 3.17 9.77
N HIS A 82 -1.28 3.41 10.77
CA HIS A 82 -1.62 3.26 12.19
C HIS A 82 -2.63 4.31 12.70
N ASP A 83 -2.57 5.53 12.15
CA ASP A 83 -3.55 6.62 12.39
C ASP A 83 -4.99 6.18 12.12
N GLY A 84 -5.19 5.31 11.13
CA GLY A 84 -6.48 4.75 10.79
C GLY A 84 -7.18 5.44 9.63
N PHE A 85 -6.58 6.47 9.01
CA PHE A 85 -7.17 7.16 7.88
C PHE A 85 -7.16 6.27 6.63
N CYS A 86 -8.33 6.02 6.05
CA CYS A 86 -8.45 5.19 4.85
C CYS A 86 -8.27 6.02 3.58
N LEU A 87 -7.32 5.62 2.71
CA LEU A 87 -7.06 6.24 1.40
C LEU A 87 -8.10 5.91 0.31
N TRP A 88 -9.18 5.21 0.68
CA TRP A 88 -10.32 4.89 -0.19
C TRP A 88 -11.61 5.29 0.52
N PRO A 89 -12.71 5.56 -0.21
CA PRO A 89 -13.99 5.96 0.38
C PRO A 89 -14.67 4.75 1.05
N SER A 90 -14.16 4.38 2.23
CA SER A 90 -14.61 3.23 2.99
C SER A 90 -16.08 3.38 3.40
N ARG A 91 -16.83 2.28 3.34
CA ARG A 91 -18.22 2.23 3.82
C ARG A 91 -18.32 2.09 5.34
N TRP A 92 -17.20 1.85 6.02
CA TRP A 92 -17.15 1.40 7.41
C TRP A 92 -16.56 2.41 8.38
N THR A 93 -16.07 3.55 7.90
CA THR A 93 -15.55 4.62 8.73
C THR A 93 -15.65 5.96 8.02
N GLU A 94 -15.90 7.02 8.79
CA GLU A 94 -15.87 8.40 8.31
C GLU A 94 -14.44 8.97 8.31
N HIS A 95 -13.48 8.31 8.97
CA HIS A 95 -12.07 8.68 8.93
C HIS A 95 -11.41 8.13 7.66
N SER A 96 -11.74 8.74 6.52
CA SER A 96 -11.30 8.37 5.18
C SER A 96 -11.34 9.56 4.22
N VAL A 97 -10.81 9.37 3.01
CA VAL A 97 -10.85 10.36 1.91
C VAL A 97 -12.25 10.91 1.61
N LYS A 98 -13.33 10.17 1.94
CA LYS A 98 -14.73 10.62 1.78
C LYS A 98 -15.01 11.96 2.47
N ASN A 99 -14.35 12.23 3.59
CA ASN A 99 -14.52 13.48 4.36
C ASN A 99 -13.32 14.42 4.23
N SER A 100 -12.46 14.19 3.23
CA SER A 100 -11.36 15.07 2.89
C SER A 100 -11.72 15.97 1.69
N PRO A 101 -11.08 17.13 1.50
CA PRO A 101 -11.29 17.98 0.33
C PRO A 101 -10.73 17.37 -0.97
N PHE A 102 -9.92 16.30 -0.88
CA PHE A 102 -9.36 15.62 -2.04
C PHE A 102 -10.45 15.23 -3.06
N LEU A 103 -10.39 15.83 -4.25
CA LEU A 103 -11.39 15.70 -5.32
C LEU A 103 -12.83 15.91 -4.81
N GLY A 104 -13.02 16.86 -3.86
CA GLY A 104 -14.32 17.16 -3.26
C GLY A 104 -14.92 15.99 -2.47
N GLY A 105 -14.09 15.15 -1.86
CA GLY A 105 -14.51 13.96 -1.10
C GLY A 105 -14.81 12.74 -1.98
N GLN A 106 -14.61 12.84 -3.29
CA GLN A 106 -14.90 11.76 -4.24
C GLN A 106 -13.64 10.98 -4.67
N GLY A 107 -12.47 11.35 -4.13
CA GLY A 107 -11.21 10.70 -4.45
C GLY A 107 -11.07 9.28 -3.89
N ASP A 108 -10.23 8.49 -4.55
CA ASP A 108 -9.94 7.10 -4.19
C ASP A 108 -8.50 6.78 -4.61
N VAL A 109 -7.54 7.06 -3.73
CA VAL A 109 -6.10 6.88 -4.03
C VAL A 109 -5.78 5.41 -4.27
N VAL A 110 -6.45 4.49 -3.56
CA VAL A 110 -6.27 3.05 -3.76
C VAL A 110 -6.64 2.67 -5.20
N ARG A 111 -7.75 3.21 -5.72
CA ARG A 111 -8.15 2.99 -7.12
C ARG A 111 -7.17 3.62 -8.10
N GLU A 112 -6.77 4.87 -7.88
CA GLU A 112 -5.83 5.55 -8.77
C GLU A 112 -4.50 4.80 -8.89
N VAL A 113 -3.94 4.34 -7.77
CA VAL A 113 -2.73 3.52 -7.75
C VAL A 113 -2.95 2.17 -8.42
N ALA A 114 -4.06 1.48 -8.13
CA ALA A 114 -4.33 0.17 -8.73
C ALA A 114 -4.50 0.27 -10.26
N ASP A 115 -5.15 1.32 -10.74
CA ASP A 115 -5.37 1.56 -12.16
C ASP A 115 -4.08 2.00 -12.87
N ALA A 116 -3.24 2.82 -12.24
CA ALA A 116 -1.91 3.17 -12.74
C ALA A 116 -1.00 1.94 -12.83
N CYS A 117 -0.94 1.10 -11.79
CA CYS A 117 -0.20 -0.17 -11.84
C CYS A 117 -0.71 -1.06 -12.98
N ARG A 118 -2.04 -1.20 -13.15
CA ARG A 118 -2.58 -2.03 -14.25
C ARG A 118 -2.19 -1.52 -15.63
N ARG A 119 -2.07 -0.20 -15.83
CA ARG A 119 -1.57 0.40 -17.08
C ARG A 119 -0.05 0.26 -17.21
N GLY A 120 0.67 0.37 -16.11
CA GLY A 120 2.13 0.30 -16.03
C GLY A 120 2.71 -1.10 -16.25
N GLY A 121 1.93 -2.15 -16.03
CA GLY A 121 2.37 -3.56 -16.11
C GLY A 121 2.84 -4.11 -14.77
#